data_AF-A0A399D6E4-F1
#
_entry.id   AF-A0A399D6E4-F1
#
_cell.length_a   1.000
_cell.length_b   1.000
_cell.length_c   1.000
_cell.angle_alpha   90.00
_cell.angle_beta   90.00
_cell.angle_gamma   90.00
#
_symmetry.space_group_name_H-M   'P 1'
#
loop_
_entity.id
_entity.type
_entity.pdbx_description
1 polymer ?
#
loop_
_entity_poly.entity_id
_entity_poly.type
_entity_poly.pdbx_seq_one_letter_code
_entity_poly.pdbx_strand_id
1 'polypeptide(L)'
;MSLIISLAGLAQEKSNDLNNVLRINVLSPGIEFEMPLSEKSTLAANTGIGIQGSYLHLDYTNSGITYYIAPFLDVTYKKLYNRESRLSKNKNLDYNSGNYWGIRLLTNFKEVESHNVLRKDKTSFALGPTWGIQRAYGKMHLMFDIGSVYYFDTKGNNGFFPVMLQLNLGFNIKKWDR
;
A
#
# COMPACT_ATOMS: atom_id res chain seq x y z
N MET A 1 13.48 27.27 -53.63
CA MET A 1 13.93 27.39 -52.23
C MET A 1 12.86 26.71 -51.36
N SER A 2 13.10 25.49 -50.88
CA SER A 2 12.12 24.77 -50.05
C SER A 2 12.66 24.70 -48.62
N LEU A 3 11.94 25.30 -47.68
CA LEU A 3 12.29 25.37 -46.27
C LEU A 3 11.73 24.13 -45.56
N ILE A 4 12.58 23.21 -45.12
CA ILE A 4 12.18 22.08 -44.28
C ILE A 4 12.26 22.53 -42.82
N ILE A 5 11.11 22.67 -42.17
CA ILE A 5 11.01 22.94 -40.73
C ILE A 5 11.13 21.60 -40.01
N SER A 6 12.24 21.38 -39.30
CA SER A 6 12.41 20.23 -38.42
C SER A 6 11.67 20.45 -37.10
N LEU A 7 10.62 19.67 -36.86
CA LEU A 7 9.98 19.55 -35.55
C LEU A 7 10.89 18.71 -34.65
N ALA A 8 11.71 19.37 -33.84
CA ALA A 8 12.41 18.72 -32.73
C ALA A 8 11.38 18.36 -31.64
N GLY A 9 10.83 17.15 -31.72
CA GLY A 9 10.03 16.59 -30.63
C GLY A 9 10.93 16.36 -29.42
N LEU A 10 10.63 17.03 -28.31
CA LEU A 10 11.28 16.74 -27.03
C LEU A 10 10.77 15.40 -26.52
N ALA A 11 11.49 14.33 -26.83
CA ALA A 11 11.32 13.08 -26.10
C ALA A 11 11.92 13.29 -24.71
N GLN A 12 11.07 13.58 -23.71
CA GLN A 12 11.52 13.52 -22.31
C GLN A 12 11.99 12.10 -22.03
N GLU A 13 13.26 11.94 -21.64
CA GLU A 13 13.74 10.67 -21.13
C GLU A 13 12.90 10.27 -19.93
N LYS A 14 12.29 9.09 -20.03
CA LYS A 14 11.47 8.54 -18.96
C LYS A 14 12.40 8.00 -17.88
N SER A 15 12.64 8.83 -16.86
CA SER A 15 13.45 8.43 -15.71
C SER A 15 12.87 7.18 -15.02
N ASN A 16 13.76 6.27 -14.62
CA ASN A 16 13.43 5.10 -13.82
C ASN A 16 13.42 5.38 -12.31
N ASP A 17 13.78 6.61 -11.91
CA ASP A 17 14.03 6.96 -10.52
C ASP A 17 12.77 6.84 -9.66
N LEU A 18 13.00 6.50 -8.39
CA LEU A 18 11.95 6.46 -7.39
C LEU A 18 11.76 7.84 -6.79
N ASN A 19 10.50 8.19 -6.55
CA ASN A 19 10.10 9.50 -6.09
C ASN A 19 9.52 9.40 -4.68
N ASN A 20 9.61 10.50 -3.93
CA ASN A 20 8.74 10.72 -2.80
C ASN A 20 7.32 10.96 -3.32
N VAL A 21 6.31 10.32 -2.72
CA VAL A 21 4.91 10.42 -3.15
C VAL A 21 3.99 10.60 -1.96
N LEU A 22 3.10 11.59 -2.04
CA LEU A 22 1.99 11.79 -1.10
C LEU A 22 0.68 11.38 -1.76
N ARG A 23 -0.13 10.56 -1.08
CA ARG A 23 -1.41 10.05 -1.57
C ARG A 23 -2.53 10.22 -0.55
N ILE A 24 -3.74 10.32 -1.06
CA ILE A 24 -4.98 10.19 -0.28
C ILE A 24 -5.69 8.93 -0.74
N ASN A 25 -6.05 8.08 0.22
CA ASN A 25 -6.71 6.80 -0.03
C ASN A 25 -8.21 6.91 0.26
N VAL A 26 -9.03 6.18 -0.51
CA VAL A 26 -10.50 6.30 -0.51
C VAL A 26 -11.17 5.10 0.16
N LEU A 27 -10.71 3.87 -0.12
CA LEU A 27 -11.33 2.66 0.44
C LEU A 27 -11.18 2.56 1.95
N SER A 28 -9.95 2.79 2.43
CA SER A 28 -9.66 3.04 3.83
C SER A 28 -9.19 4.49 3.92
N PRO A 29 -10.12 5.45 4.16
CA PRO A 29 -9.83 6.88 4.18
C PRO A 29 -8.57 7.20 4.99
N GLY A 30 -7.56 7.75 4.33
CA GLY A 30 -6.25 7.94 4.94
C GLY A 30 -5.27 8.68 4.05
N ILE A 31 -4.11 8.98 4.63
CA ILE A 31 -3.00 9.64 3.96
C ILE A 31 -1.83 8.66 3.94
N GLU A 32 -1.20 8.53 2.77
CA GLU A 32 -0.01 7.71 2.59
C GLU A 32 1.17 8.55 2.10
N PHE A 33 2.32 8.34 2.73
CA PHE A 33 3.60 8.85 2.27
C PHE A 33 4.53 7.69 1.89
N GLU A 34 5.00 7.67 0.64
CA GLU A 34 5.97 6.71 0.14
C GLU A 34 7.28 7.41 -0.18
N MET A 35 8.37 6.97 0.45
CA MET A 35 9.71 7.52 0.29
C MET A 35 10.67 6.49 -0.32
N PRO A 36 11.56 6.87 -1.26
CA PRO A 36 12.64 6.02 -1.72
C PRO A 36 13.67 5.76 -0.61
N LEU A 37 14.07 4.49 -0.45
CA LEU A 37 15.19 4.07 0.41
C LEU A 37 16.44 3.73 -0.41
N SER A 38 16.26 3.25 -1.63
CA SER A 38 17.31 2.97 -2.60
C SER A 38 16.77 3.17 -4.01
N GLU A 39 17.55 2.89 -5.05
CA GLU A 39 17.11 2.93 -6.45
C GLU A 39 15.98 1.94 -6.76
N LYS A 40 15.82 0.87 -5.97
CA LYS A 40 14.84 -0.20 -6.22
C LYS A 40 13.95 -0.48 -5.02
N SER A 41 13.96 0.35 -3.99
CA SER A 41 13.12 0.13 -2.80
C SER A 41 12.55 1.40 -2.21
N THR A 42 11.34 1.30 -1.67
CA THR A 42 10.62 2.37 -0.99
C THR A 42 10.11 1.92 0.37
N LEU A 43 9.84 2.88 1.24
CA LEU A 43 9.08 2.70 2.47
C LEU A 43 7.79 3.51 2.36
N ALA A 44 6.64 2.86 2.52
CA ALA A 44 5.35 3.51 2.53
C ALA A 44 4.76 3.48 3.95
N ALA A 45 4.28 4.62 4.43
CA ALA A 45 3.53 4.75 5.67
C ALA A 45 2.16 5.33 5.36
N ASN A 46 1.10 4.56 5.65
CA ASN A 46 -0.29 4.92 5.44
C ASN A 46 -1.02 4.91 6.79
N THR A 47 -1.79 5.95 7.09
CA THR A 47 -2.60 6.00 8.31
C THR A 47 -3.95 6.65 8.02
N GLY A 48 -4.97 6.21 8.74
CA GLY A 48 -6.34 6.61 8.48
C GLY A 48 -7.32 5.81 9.32
N ILE A 49 -8.56 5.71 8.86
CA ILE A 49 -9.62 4.88 9.44
C ILE A 49 -10.04 3.86 8.39
N GLY A 50 -10.19 2.59 8.78
CA GLY A 50 -10.54 1.52 7.86
C GLY A 50 -11.40 0.44 8.50
N ILE A 51 -12.13 -0.29 7.66
CA ILE A 51 -12.85 -1.50 8.04
C ILE A 51 -11.85 -2.66 8.05
N GLN A 52 -11.77 -3.37 9.17
CA GLN A 52 -10.86 -4.49 9.38
C GLN A 52 -11.63 -5.77 9.70
N GLY A 53 -11.11 -6.89 9.22
CA GLY A 53 -11.61 -8.22 9.54
C GLY A 53 -11.17 -8.67 10.93
N SER A 54 -11.94 -9.59 11.52
CA SER A 54 -11.62 -10.22 12.80
C SER A 54 -10.58 -11.35 12.62
N TYR A 55 -9.66 -11.49 13.57
CA TYR A 55 -8.74 -12.63 13.65
C TYR A 55 -9.22 -13.62 14.72
N LEU A 56 -9.31 -14.91 14.36
CA LEU A 56 -9.88 -15.97 15.22
C LEU A 56 -9.32 -15.97 16.66
N HIS A 57 -8.02 -15.71 16.85
CA HIS A 57 -7.42 -15.73 18.19
C HIS A 57 -7.42 -14.37 18.90
N LEU A 58 -7.67 -13.26 18.19
CA LEU A 58 -7.72 -11.91 18.77
C LEU A 58 -9.13 -11.50 19.21
N ASP A 59 -10.16 -12.25 18.81
CA ASP A 59 -11.55 -11.84 18.93
C ASP A 59 -12.43 -12.90 19.60
N TYR A 60 -13.45 -12.44 20.33
CA TYR A 60 -14.64 -13.24 20.59
C TYR A 60 -15.62 -12.99 19.44
N THR A 61 -15.88 -14.02 18.65
CA THR A 61 -16.72 -13.93 17.46
C THR A 61 -18.11 -14.51 17.75
N ASN A 62 -19.15 -13.79 17.33
CA ASN A 62 -20.51 -14.33 17.22
C ASN A 62 -20.76 -14.82 15.78
N SER A 63 -21.82 -15.61 15.59
CA SER A 63 -22.23 -16.06 14.25
C SER A 63 -22.57 -14.88 13.33
N GLY A 64 -22.08 -14.91 12.09
CA GLY A 64 -22.38 -13.91 11.07
C GLY A 64 -21.12 -13.22 10.51
N ILE A 65 -21.32 -12.14 9.75
CA ILE A 65 -20.22 -11.30 9.27
C ILE A 65 -19.66 -10.50 10.46
N THR A 66 -18.34 -10.56 10.66
CA THR A 66 -17.64 -9.87 11.75
C THR A 66 -16.66 -8.85 11.19
N TYR A 67 -16.75 -7.60 11.67
CA TYR A 67 -15.83 -6.53 11.29
C TYR A 67 -15.77 -5.45 12.36
N TYR A 68 -14.70 -4.65 12.33
CA TYR A 68 -14.59 -3.44 13.15
C TYR A 68 -14.00 -2.29 12.35
N ILE A 69 -14.35 -1.06 12.73
CA ILE A 69 -13.82 0.16 12.15
C ILE A 69 -12.84 0.75 13.14
N ALA A 70 -11.57 0.87 12.75
CA ALA A 70 -10.53 1.37 13.63
C ALA A 70 -9.58 2.32 12.90
N PRO A 71 -8.97 3.27 13.63
CA PRO A 71 -7.76 3.92 13.16
C PRO A 71 -6.67 2.86 12.94
N PHE A 72 -5.84 3.06 11.92
CA PHE A 72 -4.75 2.15 11.59
C PHE A 72 -3.45 2.91 11.27
N LEU A 73 -2.34 2.20 11.39
CA LEU A 73 -1.05 2.56 10.81
C LEU A 73 -0.53 1.35 10.02
N ASP A 74 -0.25 1.54 8.75
CA ASP A 74 0.25 0.53 7.82
C ASP A 74 1.61 0.99 7.28
N VAL A 75 2.65 0.24 7.63
CA VAL A 75 4.02 0.50 7.17
C VAL A 75 4.47 -0.66 6.30
N THR A 76 4.84 -0.37 5.06
CA THR A 76 5.25 -1.37 4.09
C THR A 76 6.59 -1.01 3.45
N TYR A 77 7.58 -1.88 3.63
CA TYR A 77 8.79 -1.88 2.80
C TYR A 77 8.47 -2.54 1.46
N LYS A 78 8.84 -1.92 0.34
CA LYS A 78 8.61 -2.43 -1.02
C LYS A 78 9.93 -2.47 -1.79
N LYS A 79 10.27 -3.61 -2.39
CA LYS A 79 11.36 -3.77 -3.36
C LYS A 79 10.79 -3.97 -4.76
N LEU A 80 10.91 -2.95 -5.60
CA LEU A 80 10.34 -2.94 -6.95
C LEU A 80 11.25 -3.68 -7.94
N TYR A 81 10.78 -4.78 -8.50
CA TYR A 81 11.63 -5.72 -9.25
C TYR A 81 11.46 -5.66 -10.77
N ASN A 82 10.44 -4.99 -11.30
CA ASN A 82 10.12 -5.03 -12.73
C ASN A 82 10.17 -3.68 -13.45
N ARG A 83 10.69 -2.62 -12.82
CA ARG A 83 10.66 -1.27 -13.40
C ARG A 83 11.48 -1.13 -14.68
N GLU A 84 12.67 -1.73 -14.75
CA GLU A 84 13.50 -1.74 -15.97
C GLU A 84 12.79 -2.42 -17.16
N SER A 85 12.19 -3.60 -16.92
CA SER A 85 11.40 -4.30 -17.95
C SER A 85 10.16 -3.52 -18.38
N ARG A 86 9.59 -2.72 -17.47
CA ARG A 86 8.47 -1.83 -17.78
C ARG A 86 8.92 -0.63 -18.62
N LEU A 87 10.08 -0.06 -18.30
CA LEU A 87 10.68 1.05 -19.05
C LEU A 87 10.91 0.66 -20.51
N SER A 88 11.55 -0.49 -20.74
CA SER A 88 11.84 -0.98 -22.10
C SER A 88 10.58 -1.26 -22.94
N LYS A 89 9.45 -1.53 -22.26
CA LYS A 89 8.12 -1.71 -22.88
C LYS A 89 7.29 -0.43 -22.90
N ASN A 90 7.92 0.73 -22.67
CA ASN A 90 7.30 2.05 -22.56
C ASN A 90 6.08 2.10 -21.60
N LYS A 91 6.07 1.28 -20.55
CA LYS A 91 4.97 1.23 -19.56
C LYS A 91 5.12 2.35 -18.54
N ASN A 92 4.02 2.78 -17.93
CA ASN A 92 4.02 3.85 -16.94
C ASN A 92 4.86 3.48 -15.70
N LEU A 93 5.75 4.38 -15.28
CA LEU A 93 6.57 4.28 -14.07
C LEU A 93 6.26 5.37 -13.03
N ASP A 94 5.37 6.32 -13.37
CA ASP A 94 4.97 7.43 -12.51
C ASP A 94 4.47 6.96 -11.15
N TYR A 95 4.71 7.80 -10.14
CA TYR A 95 4.31 7.56 -8.75
C TYR A 95 4.74 6.19 -8.24
N ASN A 96 5.96 5.80 -8.60
CA ASN A 96 6.59 4.52 -8.28
C ASN A 96 5.83 3.28 -8.80
N SER A 97 5.11 3.42 -9.92
CA SER A 97 4.39 2.28 -10.55
C SER A 97 5.33 1.09 -10.81
N GLY A 98 4.94 -0.09 -10.31
CA GLY A 98 5.75 -1.31 -10.42
C GLY A 98 5.14 -2.48 -9.67
N ASN A 99 5.76 -3.65 -9.80
CA ASN A 99 5.47 -4.82 -8.97
C ASN A 99 6.55 -4.90 -7.89
N TYR A 100 6.19 -5.41 -6.73
CA TYR A 100 7.08 -5.44 -5.59
C TYR A 100 6.93 -6.72 -4.77
N TRP A 101 8.03 -7.09 -4.11
CA TRP A 101 8.00 -7.90 -2.90
C TRP A 101 8.16 -6.96 -1.71
N GLY A 102 7.55 -7.29 -0.58
CA GLY A 102 7.57 -6.41 0.56
C GLY A 102 7.42 -7.11 1.90
N ILE A 103 7.60 -6.31 2.96
CA ILE A 103 7.28 -6.67 4.34
C ILE A 103 6.33 -5.59 4.82
N ARG A 104 5.17 -6.01 5.34
CA ARG A 104 4.10 -5.13 5.80
C ARG A 104 3.87 -5.32 7.29
N LEU A 105 3.77 -4.21 8.01
CA LEU A 105 3.30 -4.13 9.39
C LEU A 105 2.01 -3.30 9.42
N LEU A 106 0.89 -3.94 9.71
CA LEU A 106 -0.38 -3.28 9.99
C LEU A 106 -0.62 -3.24 11.49
N THR A 107 -0.88 -2.05 12.01
CA THR A 107 -1.29 -1.80 13.39
C THR A 107 -2.72 -1.27 13.39
N ASN A 108 -3.59 -1.93 14.14
CA ASN A 108 -4.97 -1.48 14.38
C ASN A 108 -5.10 -0.98 15.81
N PHE A 109 -5.59 0.25 15.96
CA PHE A 109 -5.84 0.86 17.26
C PHE A 109 -7.26 0.56 17.75
N LYS A 110 -7.66 1.20 18.86
CA LYS A 110 -8.99 1.05 19.44
C LYS A 110 -10.04 1.34 18.39
N GLU A 111 -10.97 0.42 18.21
CA GLU A 111 -12.11 0.55 17.32
C GLU A 111 -13.01 1.72 17.73
N VAL A 112 -13.54 2.39 16.72
CA VAL A 112 -14.59 3.40 16.85
C VAL A 112 -15.95 2.71 16.90
N GLU A 113 -16.11 1.65 16.11
CA GLU A 113 -17.34 0.87 15.92
C GLU A 113 -16.99 -0.60 15.67
N SER A 114 -17.85 -1.52 16.09
CA SER A 114 -17.67 -2.96 15.84
C SER A 114 -19.01 -3.65 15.60
N HIS A 115 -18.99 -4.69 14.76
CA HIS A 115 -20.16 -5.49 14.43
C HIS A 115 -19.87 -6.98 14.63
N ASN A 116 -20.64 -7.61 15.52
CA ASN A 116 -20.53 -9.04 15.88
C ASN A 116 -19.12 -9.50 16.32
N VAL A 117 -18.28 -8.57 16.75
CA VAL A 117 -16.92 -8.83 17.21
C VAL A 117 -16.61 -8.04 18.47
N LEU A 118 -16.02 -8.72 19.45
CA LEU A 118 -15.43 -8.10 20.63
C LEU A 118 -13.94 -8.41 20.64
N ARG A 119 -13.12 -7.38 20.42
CA ARG A 119 -11.65 -7.52 20.43
C ARG A 119 -11.16 -7.76 21.85
N LYS A 120 -10.25 -8.73 22.02
CA LYS A 120 -9.62 -9.02 23.32
C LYS A 120 -8.72 -7.88 23.79
N ASP A 121 -8.19 -7.10 22.84
CA ASP A 121 -7.32 -5.97 23.09
C ASP A 121 -7.59 -4.83 22.11
N LYS A 122 -7.28 -3.61 22.54
CA LYS A 122 -7.49 -2.38 21.77
C LYS A 122 -6.44 -2.20 20.67
N THR A 123 -5.27 -2.84 20.81
CA THR A 123 -4.18 -2.71 19.85
C THR A 123 -3.76 -4.07 19.35
N SER A 124 -3.73 -4.24 18.03
CA SER A 124 -3.27 -5.47 17.40
C SER A 124 -2.37 -5.17 16.22
N PHE A 125 -1.50 -6.12 15.91
CA PHE A 125 -0.48 -6.03 14.88
C PHE A 125 -0.63 -7.22 13.92
N ALA A 126 -0.30 -7.00 12.66
CA ALA A 126 -0.14 -8.04 11.66
C ALA A 126 1.13 -7.76 10.86
N LEU A 127 2.10 -8.66 10.96
CA LEU A 127 3.40 -8.56 10.30
C LEU A 127 3.59 -9.72 9.34
N GLY A 128 4.02 -9.44 8.11
CA GLY A 128 4.36 -10.51 7.19
C GLY A 128 4.86 -10.08 5.83
N PRO A 129 5.31 -11.04 5.02
CA PRO A 129 5.69 -10.80 3.64
C PRO A 129 4.45 -10.49 2.80
N THR A 130 4.63 -9.66 1.77
CA THR A 130 3.59 -9.39 0.78
C THR A 130 4.18 -9.35 -0.63
N TRP A 131 3.35 -9.71 -1.60
CA TRP A 131 3.60 -9.51 -3.02
C TRP A 131 2.53 -8.62 -3.59
N GLY A 132 2.93 -7.58 -4.30
CA GLY A 132 1.98 -6.58 -4.74
C GLY A 132 2.29 -5.93 -6.07
N ILE A 133 1.29 -5.21 -6.54
CA ILE A 133 1.27 -4.44 -7.77
C ILE A 133 0.73 -3.06 -7.43
N GLN A 134 1.47 -2.02 -7.77
CA GLN A 134 0.98 -0.63 -7.71
C GLN A 134 1.06 0.05 -9.08
N ARG A 135 0.04 0.84 -9.40
CA ARG A 135 -0.14 1.51 -10.69
C ARG A 135 -0.68 2.91 -10.50
N ALA A 136 -0.22 3.82 -11.36
CA ALA A 136 -0.80 5.13 -11.54
C ALA A 136 -1.44 5.27 -12.93
N TYR A 137 -2.64 5.84 -12.94
CA TYR A 137 -3.38 6.23 -14.14
C TYR A 137 -3.67 7.74 -14.03
N GLY A 138 -2.75 8.55 -14.54
CA GLY A 138 -2.69 9.96 -14.18
C GLY A 138 -2.49 10.12 -12.67
N LYS A 139 -3.37 10.87 -11.99
CA LYS A 139 -3.34 10.99 -10.53
C LYS A 139 -3.96 9.79 -9.81
N MET A 140 -4.79 8.97 -10.45
CA MET A 140 -5.41 7.82 -9.77
C MET A 140 -4.34 6.80 -9.36
N HIS A 141 -4.43 6.32 -8.13
CA HIS A 141 -3.58 5.28 -7.56
C HIS A 141 -4.39 4.00 -7.35
N LEU A 142 -3.83 2.88 -7.81
CA LEU A 142 -4.31 1.53 -7.56
C LEU A 142 -3.16 0.72 -6.99
N MET A 143 -3.38 0.06 -5.86
CA MET A 143 -2.48 -0.93 -5.32
C MET A 143 -3.26 -2.15 -4.86
N PHE A 144 -2.75 -3.32 -5.23
CA PHE A 144 -3.21 -4.60 -4.72
C PHE A 144 -2.01 -5.37 -4.20
N ASP A 145 -2.17 -6.02 -3.06
CA ASP A 145 -1.18 -6.98 -2.57
C ASP A 145 -1.83 -8.15 -1.81
N ILE A 146 -1.05 -9.22 -1.73
CA ILE A 146 -1.42 -10.48 -1.10
C ILE A 146 -0.21 -11.02 -0.34
N GLY A 147 -0.44 -11.50 0.87
CA GLY A 147 0.60 -12.02 1.73
C GLY A 147 0.07 -12.89 2.85
N SER A 148 0.96 -13.54 3.58
CA SER A 148 0.62 -14.17 4.85
C SER A 148 1.05 -13.27 5.99
N VAL A 149 0.38 -13.37 7.14
CA VAL A 149 0.73 -12.56 8.31
C VAL A 149 0.75 -13.39 9.58
N TYR A 150 1.71 -13.08 10.44
CA TYR A 150 1.64 -13.39 11.85
C TYR A 150 0.98 -12.21 12.56
N TYR A 151 -0.12 -12.46 13.26
CA TYR A 151 -0.85 -11.43 13.99
C TYR A 151 -0.71 -11.63 15.49
N PHE A 152 -0.69 -10.52 16.25
CA PHE A 152 -0.56 -10.55 17.69
C PHE A 152 -1.14 -9.30 18.35
N ASP A 153 -1.45 -9.35 19.64
CA ASP A 153 -1.88 -8.21 20.45
C ASP A 153 -0.97 -7.95 21.65
N THR A 154 -1.24 -6.90 22.44
CA THR A 154 -0.39 -6.55 23.60
C THR A 154 -0.62 -7.46 24.81
N LYS A 155 -1.63 -8.32 24.76
CA LYS A 155 -1.96 -9.31 25.80
C LYS A 155 -1.36 -10.69 25.53
N GLY A 156 -0.64 -10.85 24.41
CA GLY A 156 0.02 -12.09 24.01
C GLY A 156 -0.85 -13.05 23.20
N ASN A 157 -2.10 -12.69 22.85
CA ASN A 157 -2.85 -13.47 21.89
C ASN A 157 -2.21 -13.31 20.51
N ASN A 158 -2.14 -14.40 19.76
CA ASN A 158 -1.45 -14.40 18.47
C ASN A 158 -1.94 -15.53 17.56
N GLY A 159 -1.48 -15.50 16.31
CA GLY A 159 -1.76 -16.53 15.35
C GLY A 159 -1.19 -16.25 13.98
N PHE A 160 -1.54 -17.12 13.03
CA PHE A 160 -1.13 -17.00 11.65
C PHE A 160 -2.36 -16.90 10.75
N PHE A 161 -2.32 -15.99 9.78
CA PHE A 161 -3.33 -15.86 8.75
C PHE A 161 -2.67 -16.09 7.39
N PRO A 162 -3.05 -17.17 6.67
CA PRO A 162 -2.30 -17.63 5.50
C PRO A 162 -2.45 -16.71 4.29
N VAL A 163 -3.58 -16.01 4.17
CA VAL A 163 -3.90 -15.17 3.03
C VAL A 163 -4.58 -13.89 3.50
N MET A 164 -3.82 -12.81 3.57
CA MET A 164 -4.29 -11.45 3.75
C MET A 164 -4.23 -10.73 2.40
N LEU A 165 -5.31 -10.03 2.07
CA LEU A 165 -5.42 -9.21 0.87
C LEU A 165 -5.46 -7.75 1.28
N GLN A 166 -4.83 -6.91 0.46
CA GLN A 166 -4.96 -5.47 0.54
C GLN A 166 -5.35 -4.91 -0.83
N LEU A 167 -6.35 -4.03 -0.83
CA LEU A 167 -6.68 -3.20 -1.97
C LEU A 167 -6.66 -1.74 -1.51
N ASN A 168 -5.93 -0.91 -2.24
CA ASN A 168 -5.89 0.51 -2.03
C ASN A 168 -6.25 1.22 -3.35
N LEU A 169 -7.25 2.11 -3.24
CA LEU A 169 -7.64 3.04 -4.29
C LEU A 169 -7.49 4.45 -3.73
N GLY A 170 -6.87 5.33 -4.51
CA GLY A 170 -6.60 6.68 -4.05
C GLY A 170 -6.19 7.64 -5.16
N PHE A 171 -5.67 8.79 -4.74
CA PHE A 171 -5.15 9.83 -5.62
C PHE A 171 -3.76 10.25 -5.17
N ASN A 172 -2.81 10.21 -6.10
CA ASN A 172 -1.48 10.80 -5.94
C ASN A 172 -1.61 12.33 -5.97
N ILE A 173 -1.28 12.97 -4.85
CA ILE A 173 -1.41 14.42 -4.66
C ILE A 173 -0.15 15.14 -5.13
N LYS A 174 1.01 14.61 -4.74
CA LYS A 174 2.32 15.21 -5.03
C LYS A 174 3.37 14.13 -5.22
N LYS A 175 4.27 14.34 -6.19
CA LYS A 175 5.55 13.61 -6.31
C LYS A 175 6.71 14.58 -6.36
N TRP A 176 7.86 14.20 -5.84
CA TRP A 176 9.10 14.97 -5.92
C TRP A 176 10.31 14.04 -5.81
N ASP A 177 11.45 14.49 -6.34
CA ASP A 177 12.70 13.73 -6.28
C ASP A 177 13.25 13.65 -4.85
N ARG A 178 14.29 12.84 -4.65
CA ARG A 178 14.93 12.67 -3.34
C ARG A 178 15.64 13.93 -2.87
#